data_AF-A0A962Z9F3-F1
#
_entry.id   AF-A0A962Z9F3-F1
#
_cell.length_a   1.000
_cell.length_b   1.000
_cell.length_c   1.000
_cell.angle_alpha   90.00
_cell.angle_beta   90.00
_cell.angle_gamma   90.00
#
_symmetry.space_group_name_H-M   'P 1'
#
loop_
_entity.id
_entity.type
_entity.pdbx_description
1 polymer ?
#
loop_
_entity_poly.entity_id
_entity_poly.type
_entity_poly.pdbx_seq_one_letter_code
_entity_poly.pdbx_strand_id
1 'polypeptide(L)'
;MSEPATLVEHSFTGRRWLLREPDPERTVRLGQRLHLPEIVARILAGRDVGQDEATAFLEPRIRDLLPDPSHLLGLDAAVERLADAIGAKVTIGIIGDYDVDGATSTALFVRCLRA
;
A
#
# COMPACT_ATOMS: atom_id res chain seq x y z
N MET A 1 -29.77 15.60 9.64
CA MET A 1 -28.33 15.65 9.29
C MET A 1 -28.23 16.50 8.04
N SER A 2 -27.57 17.64 8.13
CA SER A 2 -27.48 18.60 7.02
C SER A 2 -26.49 18.04 6.00
N GLU A 3 -26.88 17.91 4.73
CA GLU A 3 -25.96 17.50 3.67
C GLU A 3 -24.85 18.55 3.53
N PRO A 4 -23.57 18.14 3.40
CA PRO A 4 -22.52 19.08 3.10
C PRO A 4 -22.72 19.64 1.70
N ALA A 5 -23.00 20.94 1.62
CA ALA A 5 -23.23 21.64 0.37
C ALA A 5 -21.93 21.71 -0.45
N THR A 6 -21.65 20.67 -1.24
CA THR A 6 -20.76 20.81 -2.39
C THR A 6 -21.45 21.68 -3.43
N LEU A 7 -20.83 22.80 -3.82
CA LEU A 7 -21.33 23.71 -4.87
C LEU A 7 -21.65 23.01 -6.21
N VAL A 8 -21.14 21.78 -6.41
CA VAL A 8 -21.36 20.94 -7.58
C VAL A 8 -21.57 19.49 -7.12
N GLU A 9 -22.78 18.96 -7.29
CA GLU A 9 -23.12 17.58 -6.88
C GLU A 9 -22.63 16.52 -7.87
N HIS A 10 -22.55 16.86 -9.16
CA HIS A 10 -22.21 15.92 -10.24
C HIS A 10 -21.11 16.48 -11.14
N SER A 11 -20.17 15.62 -11.55
CA SER A 11 -19.15 15.93 -12.56
C SER A 11 -19.79 16.17 -13.93
N PHE A 12 -19.00 16.71 -14.86
CA PHE A 12 -19.41 16.85 -16.26
C PHE A 12 -19.90 15.52 -16.88
N THR A 13 -19.36 14.39 -16.42
CA THR A 13 -19.74 13.03 -16.87
C THR A 13 -20.84 12.38 -16.03
N GLY A 14 -21.49 13.12 -15.13
CA GLY A 14 -22.57 12.63 -14.27
C GLY A 14 -22.12 11.83 -13.04
N ARG A 15 -20.84 11.87 -12.66
CA ARG A 15 -20.35 11.19 -11.44
C ARG A 15 -20.60 12.05 -10.21
N ARG A 16 -21.15 11.47 -9.15
CA ARG A 16 -21.41 12.20 -7.89
C ARG A 16 -20.11 12.57 -7.17
N TRP A 17 -20.01 13.82 -6.75
CA TRP A 17 -18.96 14.26 -5.82
C TRP A 17 -19.38 13.89 -4.39
N LEU A 18 -18.51 13.16 -3.70
CA LEU A 18 -18.74 12.76 -2.32
C LEU A 18 -17.61 13.30 -1.45
N LEU A 19 -17.94 14.27 -0.62
CA LEU A 19 -17.04 14.70 0.43
C LEU A 19 -17.03 13.63 1.51
N ARG A 20 -15.84 13.12 1.82
CA ARG A 20 -15.67 12.26 2.99
C ARG A 20 -15.47 13.16 4.20
N GLU A 21 -16.52 13.29 5.01
CA GLU A 21 -16.47 14.06 6.25
C GLU A 21 -16.00 13.15 7.40
N PRO A 22 -14.80 13.38 7.95
CA PRO A 22 -14.36 12.65 9.12
C PRO A 22 -15.04 13.19 10.38
N ASP A 23 -15.03 12.37 11.43
CA ASP A 23 -15.37 12.82 12.78
C ASP A 23 -14.45 14.02 13.17
N PRO A 24 -15.03 15.19 13.48
CA PRO A 24 -14.29 16.36 13.91
C PRO A 24 -13.44 16.10 15.16
N GLU A 25 -13.95 15.31 16.11
CA GLU A 25 -13.20 15.00 17.34
C GLU A 25 -11.95 14.18 17.01
N ARG A 26 -12.10 13.15 16.18
CA ARG A 26 -10.98 12.33 15.70
C ARG A 26 -9.93 13.17 14.98
N THR A 27 -10.38 14.10 14.13
CA THR A 27 -9.51 15.03 13.40
C THR A 27 -8.70 15.91 14.35
N VAL A 28 -9.35 16.55 15.33
CA VAL A 28 -8.67 17.40 16.31
C VAL A 28 -7.66 16.59 17.14
N ARG A 29 -8.05 15.42 17.63
CA ARG A 29 -7.16 14.58 18.43
C ARG A 29 -5.92 14.12 17.66
N LEU A 30 -6.08 13.70 16.39
CA LEU A 30 -4.96 13.35 15.50
C LEU A 30 -4.01 14.53 15.29
N GLY A 31 -4.57 15.71 14.99
CA GLY A 31 -3.80 16.94 14.77
C GLY A 31 -2.98 17.33 15.99
N GLN A 32 -3.58 17.29 17.18
CA GLN A 32 -2.90 17.64 18.43
C GLN A 32 -1.83 16.61 18.81
N ARG A 33 -2.15 15.31 18.78
CA ARG A 33 -1.24 14.25 19.22
C ARG A 33 0.01 14.16 18.36
N LEU A 34 -0.13 14.33 17.05
CA LEU A 34 0.97 14.18 16.08
C LEU A 34 1.50 15.52 15.57
N HIS A 35 1.02 16.64 16.11
CA HIS A 35 1.39 17.99 15.67
C HIS A 35 1.19 18.21 14.16
N LEU A 36 0.14 17.61 13.60
CA LEU A 36 -0.14 17.64 12.16
C LEU A 36 -0.96 18.88 11.79
N PRO A 37 -0.75 19.44 10.58
CA PRO A 37 -1.69 20.39 10.01
C PRO A 37 -3.11 19.81 9.96
N GLU A 38 -4.13 20.64 10.23
CA GLU A 38 -5.54 20.21 10.27
C GLU A 38 -5.94 19.41 9.02
N ILE A 39 -5.51 19.87 7.84
CA ILE A 39 -5.82 19.20 6.58
C ILE A 39 -5.29 17.76 6.53
N VAL A 40 -4.09 17.52 7.08
CA VAL A 40 -3.49 16.18 7.13
C VAL A 40 -4.25 15.31 8.12
N ALA A 41 -4.57 15.84 9.30
CA ALA A 41 -5.34 15.13 10.31
C ALA A 41 -6.75 14.77 9.81
N ARG A 42 -7.40 15.68 9.06
CA ARG A 42 -8.71 15.47 8.44
C ARG A 42 -8.66 14.35 7.40
N ILE A 43 -7.62 14.35 6.57
CA ILE A 43 -7.39 13.30 5.58
C ILE A 43 -7.16 11.93 6.25
N LEU A 44 -6.35 11.87 7.31
CA LEU A 44 -6.09 10.63 8.04
C LEU A 44 -7.36 10.09 8.73
N ALA A 45 -8.10 10.96 9.40
CA ALA A 45 -9.38 10.61 10.03
C ALA A 45 -10.38 10.09 8.98
N GLY A 46 -10.43 10.72 7.80
CA GLY A 46 -11.27 10.28 6.69
C GLY A 46 -10.79 8.96 6.08
N ARG A 47 -9.52 8.58 6.23
CA ARG A 47 -9.02 7.27 5.79
C ARG A 47 -9.19 6.17 6.84
N ASP A 48 -9.89 6.48 7.93
CA ASP A 48 -10.03 5.59 9.07
C ASP A 48 -8.72 5.18 9.74
N VAL A 49 -7.66 5.98 9.57
CA VAL A 49 -6.37 5.76 10.22
C VAL A 49 -6.46 6.12 11.71
N GLY A 50 -6.15 5.17 12.58
CA GLY A 50 -6.14 5.37 14.03
C GLY A 50 -5.00 6.28 14.49
N GLN A 51 -5.09 6.81 15.71
CA GLN A 51 -4.00 7.63 16.27
C GLN A 51 -2.70 6.81 16.45
N ASP A 52 -2.84 5.53 16.78
CA ASP A 52 -1.71 4.62 16.99
C ASP A 52 -1.06 4.18 15.67
N GLU A 53 -1.84 4.17 14.58
CA GLU A 53 -1.40 3.78 13.25
C GLU A 53 -0.85 4.94 12.43
N ALA A 54 -1.27 6.18 12.76
CA ALA A 54 -1.01 7.35 11.94
C ALA A 54 0.48 7.64 11.71
N THR A 55 1.35 7.39 12.68
CA THR A 55 2.80 7.53 12.47
C THR A 55 3.31 6.51 11.45
N ALA A 56 2.96 5.23 11.60
CA ALA A 56 3.37 4.17 10.67
C ALA A 56 2.78 4.37 9.26
N PHE A 57 1.59 4.97 9.18
CA PHE A 57 0.95 5.33 7.92
C PHE A 57 1.68 6.47 7.19
N LEU A 58 2.11 7.51 7.92
CA LEU A 58 2.83 8.66 7.35
C LEU A 58 4.29 8.35 7.03
N GLU A 59 4.91 7.50 7.83
CA GLU A 59 6.32 7.13 7.73
C GLU A 59 6.46 5.60 7.56
N PRO A 60 5.97 5.03 6.45
CA PRO A 60 6.02 3.60 6.22
C PRO A 60 7.46 3.14 6.08
N ARG A 61 7.87 2.18 6.93
CA ARG A 61 9.18 1.53 6.83
C ARG A 61 9.01 0.13 6.30
N ILE A 62 9.79 -0.21 5.27
CA ILE A 62 9.78 -1.53 4.63
C ILE A 62 9.90 -2.66 5.67
N ARG A 63 10.80 -2.51 6.64
CA ARG A 63 11.01 -3.49 7.73
C ARG A 63 9.77 -3.73 8.58
N ASP A 64 8.93 -2.72 8.78
CA ASP A 64 7.76 -2.81 9.66
C ASP A 64 6.52 -3.30 8.89
N LEU A 65 6.55 -3.25 7.55
CA LEU A 65 5.42 -3.57 6.67
C LEU A 65 5.60 -4.86 5.87
N LEU A 66 6.82 -5.41 5.80
CA LEU A 66 7.06 -6.71 5.18
C LEU A 66 6.65 -7.82 6.17
N PRO A 67 5.52 -8.51 5.96
CA PRO A 67 5.21 -9.71 6.72
C PRO A 67 6.22 -10.82 6.41
N ASP A 68 6.27 -11.82 7.28
CA ASP A 68 7.01 -13.06 7.01
C ASP A 68 6.53 -13.66 5.69
N PRO A 69 7.37 -13.76 4.66
CA PRO A 69 6.94 -14.18 3.34
C PRO A 69 6.44 -15.64 3.33
N SER A 70 6.79 -16.47 4.32
CA SER A 70 6.29 -17.84 4.47
C SER A 70 4.76 -17.95 4.66
N HIS A 71 4.05 -16.83 4.91
CA HIS A 71 2.59 -16.84 4.86
C HIS A 71 2.03 -17.03 3.43
N LEU A 72 2.83 -16.76 2.40
CA LEU A 72 2.42 -16.94 1.00
C LEU A 72 2.38 -18.43 0.68
N LEU A 73 1.21 -18.88 0.22
CA LEU A 73 0.96 -20.29 -0.08
C LEU A 73 2.03 -20.86 -1.03
N GLY A 74 2.76 -21.87 -0.56
CA GLY A 74 3.76 -22.59 -1.34
C GLY A 74 5.09 -21.86 -1.52
N LEU A 75 5.30 -20.72 -0.86
CA LEU A 75 6.53 -19.96 -1.05
C LEU A 75 7.77 -20.70 -0.56
N ASP A 76 7.72 -21.33 0.62
CA ASP A 76 8.87 -22.06 1.16
C ASP A 76 9.36 -23.15 0.20
N ALA A 77 8.43 -23.93 -0.36
CA ALA A 77 8.73 -24.95 -1.35
C ALA A 77 9.25 -24.36 -2.67
N ALA A 78 8.76 -23.19 -3.09
CA ALA A 78 9.24 -22.50 -4.28
C ALA A 78 10.68 -21.98 -4.09
N VAL A 79 10.98 -21.45 -2.91
CA VAL A 79 12.31 -20.96 -2.54
C VAL A 79 13.30 -22.13 -2.47
N GLU A 80 12.94 -23.24 -1.83
CA GLU A 80 13.77 -24.45 -1.77
C GLU A 80 14.08 -24.97 -3.18
N ARG A 81 13.05 -25.11 -4.02
CA ARG A 81 13.23 -25.54 -5.43
C ARG A 81 14.13 -24.59 -6.22
N LEU A 82 13.99 -23.27 -6.01
CA LEU A 82 14.81 -22.28 -6.70
C LEU A 82 16.26 -22.34 -6.21
N ALA A 83 16.49 -22.47 -4.91
CA ALA A 83 17.83 -22.62 -4.32
C ALA A 83 18.54 -23.87 -4.84
N ASP A 84 17.84 -25.01 -4.91
CA ASP A 84 18.36 -26.25 -5.48
C ASP A 84 18.74 -26.08 -6.95
N ALA A 85 17.88 -25.44 -7.75
CA ALA A 85 18.13 -25.19 -9.17
C ALA A 85 19.36 -24.29 -9.40
N ILE A 86 19.54 -23.26 -8.54
CA ILE A 86 20.72 -22.38 -8.55
C ILE A 86 21.97 -23.20 -8.22
N GLY A 87 21.95 -23.99 -7.13
CA GLY A 87 23.07 -24.82 -6.71
C GLY A 87 23.48 -25.86 -7.76
N ALA A 88 22.50 -26.44 -8.45
CA ALA A 88 22.71 -27.39 -9.54
C ALA A 88 23.04 -26.73 -10.90
N LYS A 89 23.10 -25.39 -10.98
CA LYS A 89 23.35 -24.61 -12.21
C LYS A 89 22.38 -24.96 -13.35
N VAL A 90 21.13 -25.22 -13.00
CA VAL A 90 20.07 -25.47 -13.98
C VAL A 90 19.67 -24.15 -14.64
N THR A 91 19.38 -24.18 -15.94
CA THR A 91 18.83 -23.03 -16.64
C THR A 91 17.44 -22.69 -16.09
N ILE A 92 17.29 -21.50 -15.52
CA ILE A 92 16.02 -21.00 -14.96
C ILE A 92 15.36 -20.06 -15.99
N GLY A 93 14.16 -20.42 -16.44
CA GLY A 93 13.31 -19.55 -17.24
C GLY A 93 12.41 -18.70 -16.35
N ILE A 94 12.33 -17.40 -16.61
CA ILE A 94 11.44 -16.46 -15.90
C ILE A 94 10.38 -15.98 -16.88
N ILE A 95 9.12 -16.19 -16.53
CA ILE A 95 7.95 -15.79 -17.32
C ILE A 95 7.18 -14.77 -16.49
N GLY A 96 7.10 -13.54 -16.99
CA GLY A 96 6.33 -12.45 -16.37
C GLY A 96 5.03 -12.17 -17.11
N ASP A 97 4.13 -11.43 -16.46
CA ASP A 97 2.98 -10.82 -17.12
C ASP A 97 3.41 -9.56 -17.90
N TYR A 98 2.55 -9.13 -18.83
CA TYR A 98 2.80 -8.00 -19.73
C TYR A 98 2.58 -6.63 -19.06
N ASP A 99 1.92 -6.58 -17.90
CA ASP A 99 1.72 -5.32 -17.20
C ASP A 99 3.01 -4.80 -16.55
N VAL A 100 2.95 -3.56 -16.05
CA VAL A 100 4.13 -2.89 -15.49
C VAL A 100 4.66 -3.63 -14.26
N ASP A 101 3.78 -4.24 -13.46
CA ASP A 101 4.20 -5.02 -12.29
C ASP A 101 4.95 -6.30 -12.72
N GLY A 102 4.38 -7.09 -13.63
CA GLY A 102 4.98 -8.30 -14.17
C GLY A 102 6.33 -8.05 -14.85
N ALA A 103 6.43 -6.98 -15.65
CA ALA A 103 7.67 -6.61 -16.32
C ALA A 103 8.76 -6.19 -15.33
N THR A 104 8.43 -5.37 -14.33
CA THR A 104 9.41 -4.88 -13.34
C THR A 104 9.84 -5.99 -12.38
N SER A 105 8.92 -6.83 -11.92
CA SER A 105 9.20 -8.01 -11.10
C SER A 105 10.11 -9.01 -11.83
N THR A 106 9.85 -9.26 -13.12
CA THR A 106 10.72 -10.12 -13.94
C THR A 106 12.13 -9.56 -14.06
N ALA A 107 12.26 -8.26 -14.33
CA ALA A 107 13.55 -7.60 -14.41
C ALA A 107 14.33 -7.68 -13.08
N LEU A 108 13.64 -7.52 -11.95
CA LEU A 108 14.22 -7.67 -10.61
C LEU A 108 14.72 -9.10 -10.39
N PHE A 109 13.91 -10.12 -10.68
CA PHE A 109 14.30 -11.53 -10.54
C PHE A 109 15.53 -11.86 -11.40
N VAL A 110 15.54 -11.44 -12.67
CA VAL A 110 16.68 -11.64 -13.58
C VAL A 110 17.94 -10.98 -13.01
N ARG A 111 17.82 -9.76 -12.46
CA ARG A 111 18.96 -9.04 -11.88
C ARG A 111 19.49 -9.76 -10.64
N CYS A 112 18.62 -10.21 -9.75
CA CYS A 112 19.01 -10.92 -8.52
C CYS A 112 19.67 -12.27 -8.83
N LEU A 113 19.13 -13.04 -9.77
CA LEU A 113 19.65 -14.38 -10.10
C LEU A 113 20.95 -14.34 -10.93
N ARG A 114 21.34 -13.18 -11.47
CA ARG A 114 22.58 -12.98 -12.22
C ARG A 114 23.70 -12.31 -11.42
N ALA A 115 23.42 -11.82 -10.22
CA ALA A 115 24.40 -11.16 -9.34
C ALA A 115 25.36 -12.18 -8.72
#